data_AF-A0A2H6NBF9-F1
#
_entry.id   AF-A0A2H6NBF9-F1
#
_cell.length_a   1.000
_cell.length_b   1.000
_cell.length_c   1.000
_cell.angle_alpha   90.00
_cell.angle_beta   90.00
_cell.angle_gamma   90.00
#
_symmetry.space_group_name_H-M   'P 1'
#
loop_
_entity.id
_entity.type
_entity.pdbx_description
1 polymer ?
#
loop_
_entity_poly.entity_id
_entity_poly.type
_entity_poly.pdbx_seq_one_letter_code
_entity_poly.pdbx_strand_id
1 'polypeptide(L)'
;NDKYQEELNYDNPLGMRGEIAKSYAELIKQMWSGKYSYVTPRAFKTQVGRFAPQFSGYQQQDCQELLAFLLDGLHEDLNRIRKKPYIQLKDADGRPDKIVAEEAWENHLKRNDSIIVDIFHG
;
A
#
# COMPACT_ATOMS: atom_id res chain seq x y z
N ASN A 1 -5.75 0.09 -18.13
CA ASN A 1 -4.42 0.63 -18.44
C ASN A 1 -3.51 0.18 -17.31
N ASP A 2 -2.36 -0.43 -17.64
CA ASP A 2 -1.58 -1.24 -16.69
C ASP A 2 -0.42 -0.48 -16.04
N LYS A 3 -0.61 0.83 -15.85
CA LYS A 3 0.40 1.78 -15.36
C LYS A 3 1.06 1.36 -14.03
N TYR A 4 0.32 0.69 -13.15
CA TYR A 4 0.85 0.19 -11.87
C TYR A 4 2.04 -0.77 -12.05
N GLN A 5 2.15 -1.45 -13.20
CA GLN A 5 3.24 -2.40 -13.46
C GLN A 5 4.61 -1.72 -13.50
N GLU A 6 4.67 -0.46 -13.94
CA GLU A 6 5.90 0.34 -13.99
C GLU A 6 6.36 0.76 -12.58
N GLU A 7 5.42 0.87 -11.63
CA GLU A 7 5.68 1.28 -10.25
C GLU A 7 5.95 0.10 -9.31
N LEU A 8 5.75 -1.15 -9.76
CA LEU A 8 5.93 -2.34 -8.92
C LEU A 8 7.34 -2.40 -8.30
N ASN A 9 7.38 -2.59 -6.98
CA ASN A 9 8.60 -2.64 -6.18
C ASN A 9 8.83 -4.00 -5.54
N TYR A 10 9.45 -4.88 -6.33
CA TYR A 10 9.76 -6.25 -5.95
C TYR A 10 10.76 -6.38 -4.80
N ASP A 11 11.66 -5.40 -4.68
CA ASP A 11 12.82 -5.45 -3.77
C ASP A 11 12.59 -4.64 -2.49
N ASN A 12 11.41 -4.01 -2.33
CA ASN A 12 11.10 -3.26 -1.13
C ASN A 12 11.03 -4.22 0.08
N PRO A 13 11.90 -4.08 1.09
CA PRO A 13 11.93 -4.98 2.24
C PRO A 13 10.65 -4.90 3.09
N LEU A 14 9.86 -3.84 2.95
CA LEU A 14 8.57 -3.66 3.63
C LEU A 14 7.38 -4.11 2.77
N GLY A 15 7.60 -4.42 1.50
CA GLY A 15 6.55 -4.83 0.56
C GLY A 15 6.31 -6.34 0.55
N MET A 16 5.43 -6.75 -0.37
CA MET A 16 4.99 -8.13 -0.58
C MET A 16 5.42 -8.64 -1.96
N ARG A 17 6.55 -8.13 -2.44
CA ARG A 17 7.16 -8.47 -3.74
C ARG A 17 6.21 -8.19 -4.92
N GLY A 18 5.36 -7.19 -4.81
CA GLY A 18 4.38 -6.83 -5.85
C GLY A 18 3.17 -7.75 -5.93
N GLU A 19 3.06 -8.78 -5.08
CA GLU A 19 2.01 -9.81 -5.18
C GLU A 19 0.64 -9.29 -4.73
N ILE A 20 0.61 -8.38 -3.73
CA ILE A 20 -0.64 -7.75 -3.30
C ILE A 20 -1.13 -6.79 -4.38
N ALA A 21 -0.26 -5.93 -4.91
CA ALA A 21 -0.62 -5.03 -6.00
C ALA A 21 -1.09 -5.76 -7.26
N LYS A 22 -0.40 -6.83 -7.68
CA LYS A 22 -0.81 -7.64 -8.84
C LYS A 22 -2.17 -8.29 -8.65
N SER A 23 -2.37 -9.01 -7.54
CA SER A 23 -3.62 -9.73 -7.30
C SER A 23 -4.81 -8.79 -7.09
N TYR A 24 -4.58 -7.63 -6.46
CA TYR A 24 -5.58 -6.57 -6.35
C TYR A 24 -5.95 -5.99 -7.72
N ALA A 25 -4.96 -5.64 -8.55
CA ALA A 25 -5.20 -5.12 -9.89
C ALA A 25 -5.95 -6.11 -10.78
N GLU A 26 -5.63 -7.40 -10.69
CA GLU A 26 -6.37 -8.45 -11.40
C GLU A 26 -7.83 -8.53 -10.95
N LEU A 27 -8.08 -8.51 -9.64
CA LEU A 27 -9.44 -8.51 -9.09
C LEU A 27 -10.24 -7.29 -9.56
N ILE A 28 -9.66 -6.09 -9.49
CA ILE A 28 -10.28 -4.85 -9.98
C ILE A 28 -10.59 -4.96 -11.48
N LYS A 29 -9.67 -5.44 -12.31
CA LYS A 29 -9.94 -5.65 -13.75
C LYS A 29 -11.12 -6.60 -13.99
N GLN A 30 -11.22 -7.68 -13.22
CA GLN A 30 -12.35 -8.62 -13.35
C GLN A 30 -13.68 -7.94 -12.96
N MET A 31 -13.71 -7.23 -11.83
CA MET A 31 -14.90 -6.52 -11.35
C MET A 31 -15.38 -5.43 -12.31
N TRP A 32 -14.44 -4.66 -12.89
CA TRP A 32 -14.74 -3.57 -13.82
C TRP A 32 -14.86 -3.99 -15.28
N SER A 33 -14.77 -5.29 -15.58
CA SER A 33 -14.83 -5.79 -16.95
C SER A 33 -16.22 -5.70 -17.60
N GLY A 34 -17.29 -5.56 -16.78
CA GLY A 34 -18.68 -5.63 -17.23
C GLY A 34 -19.13 -7.03 -17.68
N LYS A 35 -18.25 -8.04 -17.59
CA LYS A 35 -18.53 -9.41 -18.06
C LYS A 35 -19.17 -10.31 -17.03
N TYR A 36 -19.09 -9.95 -15.74
CA TYR A 36 -19.50 -10.79 -14.63
C TYR A 36 -20.44 -10.03 -13.70
N SER A 37 -21.48 -10.70 -13.20
CA SER A 37 -22.35 -10.16 -12.14
C SER A 37 -21.75 -10.32 -10.74
N TYR A 38 -20.84 -11.28 -10.56
CA TYR A 38 -20.06 -11.49 -9.35
C TYR A 38 -18.72 -12.15 -9.68
N VAL A 39 -17.74 -12.03 -8.77
CA VAL A 39 -16.44 -12.69 -8.86
C VAL A 39 -16.10 -13.36 -7.53
N THR A 40 -15.37 -14.47 -7.55
CA THR A 40 -14.85 -15.08 -6.31
C THR A 40 -13.35 -14.73 -6.17
N PRO A 41 -12.95 -13.93 -5.18
CA PRO A 41 -11.58 -13.39 -5.08
C PRO A 41 -10.58 -14.39 -4.48
N ARG A 42 -10.56 -15.65 -4.95
CA ARG A 42 -9.72 -16.71 -4.36
C ARG A 42 -8.23 -16.37 -4.41
N ALA A 43 -7.74 -15.93 -5.57
CA ALA A 43 -6.34 -15.56 -5.74
C ALA A 43 -5.92 -14.42 -4.80
N PHE A 44 -6.73 -13.37 -4.72
CA PHE A 44 -6.51 -12.26 -3.80
C PHE A 44 -6.55 -12.70 -2.33
N LYS A 45 -7.56 -13.47 -1.91
CA LYS A 45 -7.66 -14.04 -0.55
C LYS A 45 -6.44 -14.89 -0.18
N THR A 46 -5.91 -15.68 -1.13
CA THR A 46 -4.70 -16.47 -0.91
C THR A 46 -3.48 -15.59 -0.67
N GLN A 47 -3.30 -14.52 -1.46
CA GLN A 47 -2.16 -13.60 -1.28
C GLN A 47 -2.29 -12.82 0.04
N VAL A 48 -3.48 -12.31 0.37
CA VAL A 48 -3.74 -11.67 1.66
C VAL A 48 -3.40 -12.62 2.81
N GLY A 49 -3.89 -13.86 2.79
CA GLY A 49 -3.61 -14.83 3.84
C GLY A 49 -2.13 -15.26 3.93
N ARG A 50 -1.37 -15.16 2.83
CA ARG A 50 0.06 -15.45 2.80
C ARG A 50 0.88 -14.40 3.54
N PHE A 51 0.56 -13.12 3.37
CA PHE A 51 1.31 -12.01 3.96
C PHE A 51 0.71 -11.50 5.28
N ALA A 52 -0.56 -11.79 5.53
CA ALA A 52 -1.26 -11.51 6.79
C ALA A 52 -2.04 -12.77 7.23
N PRO A 53 -1.38 -13.71 7.92
CA PRO A 53 -1.95 -15.02 8.29
C PRO A 53 -3.23 -14.95 9.13
N GLN A 54 -3.49 -13.86 9.86
CA GLN A 54 -4.75 -13.65 10.56
C GLN A 54 -5.96 -13.69 9.62
N PHE A 55 -5.78 -13.28 8.36
CA PHE A 55 -6.82 -13.34 7.34
C PHE A 55 -6.82 -14.64 6.55
N SER A 56 -6.05 -15.68 6.94
CA SER A 56 -6.02 -16.96 6.22
C SER A 56 -7.27 -17.82 6.47
N GLY A 57 -7.85 -17.73 7.67
CA GLY A 57 -9.00 -18.51 8.10
C GLY A 57 -10.34 -18.11 7.47
N TYR A 58 -11.41 -18.66 8.05
CA TYR A 58 -12.81 -18.45 7.65
C TYR A 58 -13.65 -17.80 8.75
N GLN A 59 -13.04 -17.47 9.91
CA GLN A 59 -13.71 -16.65 10.91
C GLN A 59 -13.99 -15.23 10.39
N GLN A 60 -14.98 -14.57 10.97
CA GLN A 60 -15.20 -13.14 10.74
C GLN A 60 -14.00 -12.35 11.27
N GLN A 61 -13.70 -11.23 10.59
CA GLN A 61 -12.56 -10.37 10.89
C GLN A 61 -13.00 -8.91 10.84
N ASP A 62 -12.23 -8.05 11.48
CA ASP A 62 -12.43 -6.60 11.41
C ASP A 62 -12.06 -6.09 10.00
N CYS A 63 -12.97 -5.35 9.38
CA CYS A 63 -12.74 -4.79 8.05
C CYS A 63 -11.73 -3.65 8.07
N GLN A 64 -11.59 -2.94 9.19
CA GLN A 64 -10.64 -1.85 9.36
C GLN A 64 -9.20 -2.39 9.37
N GLU A 65 -8.96 -3.52 10.03
CA GLU A 65 -7.64 -4.17 10.01
C GLU A 65 -7.24 -4.60 8.60
N LEU A 66 -8.20 -5.18 7.84
CA LEU A 66 -7.94 -5.55 6.45
C LEU A 66 -7.67 -4.32 5.59
N LEU A 67 -8.42 -3.23 5.78
CA LEU A 67 -8.21 -1.98 5.04
C LEU A 67 -6.83 -1.39 5.31
N ALA A 68 -6.41 -1.33 6.57
CA ALA A 68 -5.09 -0.84 6.96
C ALA A 68 -3.97 -1.69 6.33
N PHE A 69 -4.10 -3.02 6.40
CA PHE A 69 -3.17 -3.93 5.75
C PHE A 69 -3.09 -3.71 4.24
N LEU A 70 -4.23 -3.53 3.57
CA LEU A 70 -4.26 -3.34 2.11
C LEU A 70 -3.68 -2.00 1.70
N LEU A 71 -3.94 -0.92 2.43
CA LEU A 71 -3.36 0.40 2.14
C LEU A 71 -1.83 0.36 2.27
N ASP A 72 -1.32 -0.22 3.36
CA ASP A 72 0.12 -0.37 3.57
C ASP A 72 0.75 -1.31 2.52
N GLY A 73 0.16 -2.48 2.28
CA GLY A 73 0.69 -3.44 1.31
C GLY A 73 0.68 -2.92 -0.13
N LEU A 74 -0.39 -2.22 -0.55
CA LEU A 74 -0.44 -1.56 -1.85
C LEU A 74 0.55 -0.40 -1.94
N HIS A 75 0.71 0.37 -0.86
CA HIS A 75 1.69 1.45 -0.80
C HIS A 75 3.11 0.89 -1.01
N GLU A 76 3.49 -0.11 -0.22
CA GLU A 76 4.86 -0.64 -0.25
C GLU A 76 5.17 -1.40 -1.54
N ASP A 77 4.21 -2.13 -2.10
CA ASP A 77 4.35 -2.80 -3.41
C ASP A 77 4.46 -1.81 -4.58
N LEU A 78 3.98 -0.56 -4.43
CA LEU A 78 3.98 0.48 -5.47
C LEU A 78 4.84 1.69 -5.10
N ASN A 79 5.69 1.56 -4.08
CA ASN A 79 6.53 2.66 -3.63
C ASN A 79 7.62 2.93 -4.67
N ARG A 80 7.57 4.13 -5.26
CA ARG A 80 8.51 4.65 -6.26
C ARG A 80 9.92 4.81 -5.66
N ILE A 81 10.04 5.00 -4.33
CA ILE A 81 11.32 5.05 -3.63
C ILE A 81 11.92 3.65 -3.49
N ARG A 82 12.91 3.33 -4.34
CA ARG A 82 13.58 2.01 -4.36
C ARG A 82 14.54 1.79 -3.20
N LYS A 83 15.17 2.86 -2.70
CA LYS A 83 16.10 2.82 -1.58
C LYS A 83 15.71 3.89 -0.58
N LYS A 84 15.00 3.50 0.48
CA LYS A 84 14.54 4.42 1.51
C LYS A 84 15.76 4.99 2.28
N PRO A 85 16.01 6.31 2.23
CA PRO A 85 17.06 6.91 3.05
C PRO A 85 16.69 6.80 4.53
N TYR A 86 17.71 6.64 5.38
CA TYR A 86 17.53 6.86 6.80
C TYR A 86 17.34 8.36 7.03
N ILE A 87 16.25 8.74 7.70
CA ILE A 87 15.96 10.12 8.05
C ILE A 87 15.77 10.19 9.55
N GLN A 88 16.60 10.98 10.20
CA GLN A 88 16.42 11.31 11.60
C GLN A 88 15.30 12.35 11.71
N LEU A 89 14.19 11.97 12.34
CA LEU A 89 13.13 12.92 12.66
C LEU A 89 13.64 13.91 13.70
N LYS A 90 13.30 15.18 13.51
CA LYS A 90 13.61 16.25 14.46
C LYS A 90 12.35 16.61 15.23
N ASP A 91 12.51 16.88 16.52
CA ASP A 91 11.44 17.40 17.33
C ASP A 91 11.08 18.83 16.92
N ALA A 92 9.92 19.30 17.37
CA ALA A 92 9.47 20.65 17.05
C ALA A 92 10.43 21.72 17.60
N ASP A 93 11.04 21.50 18.77
CA ASP A 93 12.02 22.40 19.42
C ASP A 93 11.58 23.87 19.48
N GLY A 94 10.27 24.09 19.70
CA GLY A 94 9.67 25.43 19.76
C GLY A 94 9.51 26.13 18.41
N ARG A 95 9.77 25.42 17.30
CA ARG A 95 9.55 25.93 15.93
C ARG A 95 8.05 26.01 15.61
N PRO A 96 7.62 26.89 14.68
CA PRO A 96 6.23 26.99 14.27
C PRO A 96 5.70 25.69 13.64
N ASP A 97 4.47 25.29 14.00
CA ASP A 97 3.82 24.06 13.52
C ASP A 97 3.85 23.91 12.00
N LYS A 98 3.63 25.00 11.25
CA LYS A 98 3.65 24.98 9.78
C LYS A 98 5.00 24.51 9.24
N ILE A 99 6.11 24.97 9.82
CA ILE A 99 7.46 24.60 9.37
C ILE A 99 7.75 23.14 9.72
N VAL A 100 7.34 22.69 10.91
CA VAL A 100 7.52 21.31 11.35
C VAL A 100 6.70 20.35 10.50
N ALA A 101 5.46 20.72 10.16
CA ALA A 101 4.57 19.95 9.30
C ALA A 101 5.11 19.85 7.86
N GLU A 102 5.57 20.95 7.27
CA GLU A 102 6.21 20.95 5.94
C GLU A 102 7.46 20.05 5.93
N GLU A 103 8.36 20.16 6.92
CA GLU A 103 9.55 19.29 7.02
C GLU A 103 9.17 17.81 7.21
N ALA A 104 8.16 17.53 8.04
CA ALA A 104 7.67 16.17 8.26
C ALA A 104 7.10 15.56 6.97
N TRP A 105 6.32 16.33 6.20
CA TRP A 105 5.76 15.89 4.94
C TRP A 105 6.84 15.65 3.88
N GLU A 106 7.81 16.56 3.75
CA GLU A 106 8.96 16.36 2.86
C GLU A 106 9.75 15.09 3.21
N ASN A 107 9.96 14.84 4.50
CA ASN A 107 10.66 13.66 4.98
C ASN A 107 9.84 12.37 4.76
N HIS A 108 8.53 12.44 4.89
CA HIS A 108 7.62 11.36 4.53
C HIS A 108 7.74 11.01 3.04
N LEU A 109 7.64 12.01 2.15
CA LEU A 109 7.74 11.82 0.70
C LEU A 109 9.11 11.28 0.23
N LYS A 110 10.20 11.63 0.91
CA LYS A 110 11.54 11.06 0.61
C LYS A 110 11.62 9.54 0.80
N ARG A 111 10.70 8.95 1.57
CA ARG A 111 10.67 7.50 1.87
C ARG A 111 9.44 6.81 1.30
N ASN A 112 8.37 7.56 1.08
CA ASN A 112 7.04 7.06 0.77
C ASN A 112 6.46 7.89 -0.38
N ASP A 113 6.60 7.37 -1.60
CA ASP A 113 6.06 7.99 -2.81
C ASP A 113 5.32 6.92 -3.62
N SER A 114 4.00 7.02 -3.74
CA SER A 114 3.16 6.06 -4.45
C SER A 114 1.78 6.64 -4.69
N ILE A 115 1.00 5.99 -5.55
CA ILE A 115 -0.41 6.34 -5.74
C ILE A 115 -1.26 6.28 -4.46
N ILE A 116 -0.89 5.46 -3.47
CA ILE A 116 -1.59 5.40 -2.19
C ILE A 116 -1.34 6.67 -1.37
N VAL A 117 -0.10 7.16 -1.36
CA VAL A 117 0.26 8.43 -0.71
C VAL A 117 -0.47 9.59 -1.40
N ASP A 118 -0.48 9.58 -2.75
CA ASP A 118 -1.11 10.61 -3.57
C ASP A 118 -2.63 10.77 -3.29
N ILE A 119 -3.32 9.71 -2.87
CA ILE A 119 -4.78 9.68 -2.72
C ILE A 119 -5.23 9.69 -1.25
N PHE A 120 -4.52 8.98 -0.36
CA PHE A 120 -5.03 8.67 0.99
C PHE A 120 -4.24 9.27 2.15
N HIS A 121 -3.02 9.76 1.93
CA HIS A 121 -2.21 10.37 2.99
C HIS A 121 -2.41 11.89 3.01
N GLY A 122 -2.46 12.48 4.21
CA GLY A 122 -2.62 13.93 4.43
C GLY A 122 -2.12 14.37 5.78
#